data_AF-H2JAG8-F1
#
_entry.id   AF-H2JAG8-F1
#
_cell.length_a   1.000
_cell.length_b   1.000
_cell.length_c   1.000
_cell.angle_alpha   90.00
_cell.angle_beta   90.00
_cell.angle_gamma   90.00
#
_symmetry.space_group_name_H-M   'P 1'
#
loop_
_entity.id
_entity.type
_entity.pdbx_description
1 polymer ?
#
loop_
_entity_poly.entity_id
_entity_poly.type
_entity_poly.pdbx_seq_one_letter_code
_entity_poly.pdbx_strand_id
1 'polypeptide(L)'
;MKKYLYGSWAVIKSYLISMLIFYIFFLGFYKRLSLFSVFVFVIMIAFIYAELHHLTGVDKRRHGSVKYYDGLIYGIFAVIPFAIIQIIISFLNFSIEGVNFPVLKANLIKGLAAPMLFIEKSIHYSVAGYIVAWFTVILISFLGYFAGYKKFDITEYVRKMLGLQPRKPKPKRNRRFF
;
A
#
# COMPACT_ATOMS: atom_id res chain seq x y z
N MET A 1 -1.64 7.62 -20.02
CA MET A 1 -2.30 8.05 -18.77
C MET A 1 -3.21 6.97 -18.17
N LYS A 2 -4.12 6.33 -18.93
CA LYS A 2 -5.01 5.27 -18.41
C LYS A 2 -4.30 4.13 -17.66
N LYS A 3 -3.14 3.68 -18.15
CA LYS A 3 -2.26 2.69 -17.47
C LYS A 3 -1.87 3.14 -16.05
N TYR A 4 -1.36 4.36 -15.91
CA TYR A 4 -0.91 4.90 -14.62
C TYR A 4 -2.06 5.06 -13.62
N LEU A 5 -3.24 5.48 -14.09
CA LEU A 5 -4.42 5.56 -13.23
C LEU A 5 -4.85 4.19 -12.71
N TYR A 6 -4.84 3.17 -13.57
CA TYR A 6 -5.20 1.81 -13.18
C TYR A 6 -4.22 1.21 -12.17
N GLY A 7 -2.92 1.39 -12.39
CA GLY A 7 -1.89 0.95 -11.44
C GLY A 7 -1.94 1.68 -10.10
N SER A 8 -2.19 2.99 -10.12
CA SER A 8 -2.36 3.78 -8.88
C SER A 8 -3.62 3.36 -8.12
N TRP A 9 -4.71 3.05 -8.83
CA TRP A 9 -5.94 2.55 -8.25
C TRP A 9 -5.75 1.22 -7.51
N ALA A 10 -4.93 0.31 -8.05
CA ALA A 10 -4.56 -0.93 -7.37
C ALA A 10 -3.88 -0.68 -6.01
N VAL A 11 -2.98 0.31 -5.94
CA VAL A 11 -2.32 0.71 -4.69
C VAL A 11 -3.31 1.36 -3.72
N ILE A 12 -4.11 2.33 -4.19
CA ILE A 12 -5.15 3.00 -3.39
C ILE A 12 -6.12 1.97 -2.78
N LYS A 13 -6.63 1.04 -3.59
CA LYS A 13 -7.54 -0.02 -3.13
C LYS A 13 -6.90 -0.85 -2.01
N SER A 14 -5.64 -1.28 -2.20
CA SER A 14 -4.92 -2.08 -1.20
C SER A 14 -4.69 -1.30 0.10
N TYR A 15 -4.39 0.00 -0.03
CA TYR A 15 -4.25 0.91 1.09
C TYR A 15 -5.56 1.08 1.87
N LEU A 16 -6.67 1.36 1.18
CA LEU A 16 -8.00 1.51 1.79
C LEU A 16 -8.48 0.23 2.47
N ILE A 17 -8.24 -0.94 1.88
CA ILE A 17 -8.54 -2.22 2.54
C ILE A 17 -7.73 -2.36 3.83
N SER A 18 -6.46 -1.97 3.80
CA SER A 18 -5.60 -2.03 5.00
C SER A 18 -6.04 -1.04 6.07
N MET A 19 -6.47 0.17 5.69
CA MET A 19 -7.13 1.11 6.60
C MET A 19 -8.39 0.51 7.21
N LEU A 20 -9.25 -0.12 6.40
CA LEU A 20 -10.48 -0.75 6.87
C LEU A 20 -10.19 -1.83 7.91
N ILE A 21 -9.22 -2.72 7.63
CA ILE A 21 -8.76 -3.72 8.59
C ILE A 21 -8.29 -3.04 9.88
N PHE A 22 -7.46 -1.99 9.77
CA PHE A 22 -7.00 -1.27 10.94
C PHE A 22 -8.15 -0.75 11.81
N TYR A 23 -9.15 -0.11 11.20
CA TYR A 23 -10.28 0.50 11.92
C TYR A 23 -11.23 -0.53 12.52
N ILE A 24 -11.50 -1.64 11.84
CA ILE A 24 -12.36 -2.72 12.39
C ILE A 24 -11.76 -3.28 13.69
N PHE A 25 -10.45 -3.47 13.72
CA PHE A 25 -9.75 -4.04 14.88
C PHE A 25 -9.22 -2.98 15.85
N PHE A 26 -9.44 -1.69 15.58
CA PHE A 26 -8.94 -0.58 16.39
C PHE A 26 -9.34 -0.70 17.86
N LEU A 27 -10.62 -0.99 18.12
CA LEU A 27 -11.16 -1.11 19.48
C LEU A 27 -10.51 -2.25 20.27
N GLY A 28 -10.23 -3.38 19.61
CA GLY A 28 -9.62 -4.55 20.24
C GLY A 28 -8.13 -4.34 20.59
N PHE A 29 -7.42 -3.49 19.84
CA PHE A 29 -5.98 -3.30 19.98
C PHE A 29 -5.56 -1.89 20.43
N TYR A 30 -6.49 -1.08 20.95
CA TYR A 30 -6.24 0.32 21.32
C TYR A 30 -4.98 0.53 22.17
N LYS A 31 -4.74 -0.30 23.19
CA LYS A 31 -3.56 -0.21 24.08
C LYS A 31 -2.23 -0.49 23.36
N ARG A 32 -2.25 -1.27 22.27
CA ARG A 32 -1.06 -1.69 21.51
C ARG A 32 -1.16 -1.25 20.05
N LEU A 33 -1.77 -0.10 19.80
CA LEU A 33 -2.12 0.37 18.46
C LEU A 33 -0.91 0.42 17.51
N SER A 34 0.24 0.85 18.02
CA SER A 34 1.48 0.91 17.23
C SER A 34 2.05 -0.46 16.86
N LEU A 35 1.85 -1.50 17.67
CA LEU A 35 2.28 -2.85 17.29
C LEU A 35 1.28 -3.45 16.30
N PHE A 36 -0.01 -3.15 16.50
CA PHE A 36 -1.05 -3.58 15.59
C PHE A 36 -0.90 -2.96 14.19
N SER A 37 -0.49 -1.68 14.09
CA SER A 37 -0.21 -1.07 12.78
C SER A 37 0.94 -1.75 12.05
N VAL A 38 1.96 -2.29 12.73
CA VAL A 38 3.01 -3.09 12.07
C VAL A 38 2.41 -4.33 11.39
N PHE A 39 1.49 -5.03 12.06
CA PHE A 39 0.82 -6.19 11.48
C PHE A 39 -0.02 -5.79 10.25
N VAL A 40 -0.82 -4.73 10.36
CA VAL A 40 -1.60 -4.22 9.23
C VAL A 40 -0.71 -3.74 8.08
N PHE A 41 0.43 -3.12 8.39
CA PHE A 41 1.42 -2.71 7.41
C PHE A 41 1.97 -3.89 6.60
N VAL A 42 2.27 -5.00 7.25
CA VAL A 42 2.73 -6.23 6.57
C VAL A 42 1.65 -6.78 5.63
N ILE A 43 0.38 -6.76 6.05
CA ILE A 43 -0.75 -7.13 5.19
C ILE A 43 -0.85 -6.19 3.99
N MET A 44 -0.73 -4.88 4.22
CA MET A 44 -0.73 -3.86 3.17
C MET A 44 0.38 -4.11 2.14
N ILE A 45 1.60 -4.42 2.61
CA ILE A 45 2.72 -4.81 1.75
C ILE A 45 2.36 -6.01 0.89
N ALA A 46 1.79 -7.06 1.50
CA ALA A 46 1.43 -8.28 0.78
C ALA A 46 0.38 -8.02 -0.31
N PHE A 47 -0.63 -7.18 -0.03
CA PHE A 47 -1.65 -6.80 -1.01
C PHE A 47 -1.08 -5.97 -2.15
N ILE A 48 -0.31 -4.92 -1.85
CA ILE A 48 0.31 -4.09 -2.89
C ILE A 48 1.27 -4.94 -3.74
N TYR A 49 2.08 -5.80 -3.11
CA TYR A 49 2.98 -6.71 -3.80
C TYR A 49 2.22 -7.63 -4.76
N ALA A 50 1.20 -8.36 -4.29
CA ALA A 50 0.47 -9.32 -5.09
C ALA A 50 -0.22 -8.65 -6.29
N GLU A 51 -0.87 -7.51 -6.05
CA GLU A 51 -1.59 -6.76 -7.07
C GLU A 51 -0.65 -6.21 -8.15
N LEU A 52 0.47 -5.58 -7.74
CA LEU A 52 1.43 -5.00 -8.68
C LEU A 52 2.26 -6.05 -9.42
N HIS A 53 2.65 -7.14 -8.75
CA HIS A 53 3.31 -8.27 -9.39
C HIS A 53 2.43 -8.87 -10.49
N HIS A 54 1.13 -9.06 -10.20
CA HIS A 54 0.16 -9.50 -11.20
C HIS A 54 0.00 -8.47 -12.32
N LEU A 55 -0.12 -7.19 -11.95
CA LEU A 55 -0.33 -6.09 -12.88
C LEU A 55 0.80 -5.96 -13.90
N THR A 56 2.06 -6.18 -13.51
CA THR A 56 3.18 -6.15 -14.47
C THR A 56 2.99 -7.17 -15.59
N GLY A 57 2.47 -8.36 -15.27
CA GLY A 57 2.15 -9.40 -16.26
C GLY A 57 0.94 -9.06 -17.14
N VAL A 58 0.01 -8.26 -16.63
CA VAL A 58 -1.15 -7.73 -17.39
C VAL A 58 -0.70 -6.60 -18.31
N ASP A 59 0.08 -5.66 -17.80
CA ASP A 59 0.62 -4.52 -18.55
C ASP A 59 1.50 -4.99 -19.71
N LYS A 60 2.38 -5.99 -19.47
CA LYS A 60 3.20 -6.57 -20.53
C LYS A 60 2.37 -7.15 -21.68
N ARG A 61 1.20 -7.74 -21.37
CA ARG A 61 0.28 -8.30 -22.36
C ARG A 61 -0.55 -7.24 -23.08
N ARG A 62 -1.01 -6.21 -22.37
CA ARG A 62 -1.89 -5.16 -22.92
C ARG A 62 -1.14 -4.06 -23.66
N HIS A 63 0.05 -3.70 -23.18
CA HIS A 63 0.78 -2.51 -23.62
C HIS A 63 2.13 -2.84 -24.26
N GLY A 64 2.58 -4.09 -24.21
CA GLY A 64 3.83 -4.58 -24.84
C GLY A 64 5.12 -4.11 -24.15
N SER A 65 5.19 -2.82 -23.82
CA SER A 65 6.31 -2.20 -23.11
C SER A 65 5.96 -1.93 -21.65
N VAL A 66 6.78 -2.47 -20.75
CA VAL A 66 6.73 -2.24 -19.30
C VAL A 66 8.11 -1.81 -18.84
N LYS A 67 8.16 -0.75 -18.03
CA LYS A 67 9.40 -0.22 -17.48
C LYS A 67 9.50 -0.63 -16.01
N TYR A 68 10.71 -0.91 -15.56
CA TYR A 68 10.96 -1.39 -14.20
C TYR A 68 10.49 -0.39 -13.12
N TYR A 69 10.43 0.90 -13.45
CA TYR A 69 10.04 1.99 -12.56
C TYR A 69 8.55 2.37 -12.62
N ASP A 70 7.73 1.71 -13.45
CA ASP A 70 6.30 2.05 -13.56
C ASP A 70 5.57 1.93 -12.20
N GLY A 71 5.98 0.98 -11.35
CA GLY A 71 5.44 0.84 -9.99
C GLY A 71 5.72 2.03 -9.07
N LEU A 72 6.85 2.73 -9.26
CA LEU A 72 7.16 3.95 -8.52
C LEU A 72 6.17 5.05 -8.88
N ILE A 73 5.88 5.20 -10.18
CA ILE A 73 4.89 6.18 -10.68
C ILE A 73 3.49 5.87 -10.13
N TYR A 74 3.10 4.60 -10.09
CA TYR A 74 1.82 4.19 -9.50
C TYR A 74 1.75 4.55 -8.01
N GLY A 75 2.82 4.32 -7.26
CA GLY A 75 2.92 4.70 -5.85
C GLY A 75 2.80 6.21 -5.64
N ILE A 76 3.50 7.03 -6.44
CA ILE A 76 3.41 8.49 -6.35
C ILE A 76 1.98 8.97 -6.57
N PHE A 77 1.34 8.54 -7.66
CA PHE A 77 -0.03 8.94 -7.97
C PHE A 77 -1.05 8.41 -6.94
N ALA A 78 -0.79 7.26 -6.32
CA ALA A 78 -1.61 6.74 -5.25
C ALA A 78 -1.51 7.56 -3.96
N VAL A 79 -0.33 8.07 -3.63
CA VAL A 79 -0.08 8.85 -2.40
C VAL A 79 -0.60 10.29 -2.51
N ILE A 80 -0.51 10.92 -3.69
CA ILE A 80 -0.92 12.31 -3.92
C ILE A 80 -2.28 12.67 -3.30
N PRO A 81 -3.39 11.93 -3.56
CA PRO A 81 -4.69 12.31 -2.98
C PRO A 81 -4.68 12.30 -1.44
N PHE A 82 -4.02 11.34 -0.80
CA PHE A 82 -3.94 11.28 0.65
C PHE A 82 -3.06 12.40 1.22
N ALA A 83 -1.93 12.67 0.58
CA ALA A 83 -1.04 13.77 0.96
C ALA A 83 -1.75 15.13 0.84
N ILE A 84 -2.53 15.34 -0.22
CA ILE A 84 -3.35 16.55 -0.39
C ILE A 84 -4.36 16.69 0.74
N ILE A 85 -5.12 15.62 1.05
CA ILE A 85 -6.10 15.65 2.15
C ILE A 85 -5.39 15.95 3.48
N GLN A 86 -4.24 15.34 3.73
CA GLN A 86 -3.46 15.58 4.96
C GLN A 86 -2.97 17.02 5.06
N ILE A 87 -2.50 17.61 3.95
CA ILE A 87 -2.11 19.02 3.88
C ILE A 87 -3.32 19.91 4.18
N ILE A 88 -4.48 19.65 3.54
CA ILE A 88 -5.71 20.42 3.78
C ILE A 88 -6.07 20.39 5.27
N ILE A 89 -6.13 19.20 5.89
CA ILE A 89 -6.43 19.05 7.32
C ILE A 89 -5.41 19.80 8.18
N SER A 90 -4.13 19.82 7.79
CA SER A 90 -3.07 20.53 8.49
C SER A 90 -3.25 22.05 8.47
N PHE A 91 -3.94 22.60 7.48
CA PHE A 91 -4.26 24.03 7.39
C PHE A 91 -5.64 24.40 7.95
N LEU A 92 -6.51 23.42 8.24
CA LEU A 92 -7.78 23.71 8.89
C LEU A 92 -7.54 24.29 10.30
N ASN A 93 -8.26 25.36 10.60
CA ASN A 93 -8.33 25.98 11.92
C ASN A 93 -9.78 26.36 12.20
N PHE A 94 -10.45 25.60 13.06
CA PHE A 94 -11.82 25.85 13.46
C PHE A 94 -11.91 25.85 14.99
N SER A 95 -12.69 26.79 15.52
CA SER A 95 -13.12 26.79 16.92
C SER A 95 -14.58 26.34 16.96
N ILE A 96 -14.82 25.08 17.27
CA ILE A 96 -16.16 24.51 17.43
C ILE A 96 -16.41 24.35 18.93
N GLU A 97 -17.47 24.94 19.44
CA GLU A 97 -17.86 24.79 20.85
C GLU A 97 -18.04 23.30 21.19
N GLY A 98 -17.49 22.88 22.33
CA GLY A 98 -17.57 21.49 22.81
C GLY A 98 -16.60 20.50 22.14
N VAL A 99 -15.82 20.90 21.13
CA VAL A 99 -14.84 20.01 20.46
C VAL A 99 -13.43 20.55 20.60
N ASN A 100 -12.52 19.71 21.12
CA ASN A 100 -11.09 20.01 21.07
C ASN A 100 -10.56 19.78 19.65
N PHE A 101 -10.71 20.81 18.81
CA PHE A 101 -10.33 20.76 17.40
C PHE A 101 -8.85 20.39 17.18
N PRO A 102 -7.86 20.90 17.96
CA PRO A 102 -6.47 20.45 17.87
C PRO A 102 -6.30 18.93 18.03
N VAL A 103 -7.01 18.31 18.98
CA VAL A 103 -6.95 16.85 19.19
C VAL A 103 -7.61 16.10 18.03
N LEU A 104 -8.77 16.57 17.56
CA LEU A 104 -9.45 15.99 16.40
C LEU A 104 -8.55 16.04 15.15
N LYS A 105 -7.95 17.19 14.87
CA LYS A 105 -7.01 17.40 13.76
C LYS A 105 -5.84 16.43 13.82
N ALA A 106 -5.20 16.30 14.99
CA ALA A 106 -4.10 15.35 15.17
C ALA A 106 -4.55 13.89 14.94
N ASN A 107 -5.75 13.53 15.39
CA ASN A 107 -6.29 12.18 15.18
C ASN A 107 -6.65 11.90 13.73
N LEU A 108 -7.18 12.89 12.98
CA LEU A 108 -7.47 12.74 11.55
C LEU A 108 -6.20 12.54 10.73
N ILE A 109 -5.15 13.32 11.03
CA ILE A 109 -3.84 13.19 10.37
C ILE A 109 -3.24 11.79 10.64
N LYS A 110 -3.21 11.35 11.90
CA LYS A 110 -2.76 9.99 12.28
C LYS A 110 -3.63 8.90 11.65
N GLY A 111 -4.93 9.15 11.54
CA GLY A 111 -5.90 8.23 10.95
C GLY A 111 -5.66 8.02 9.45
N LEU A 112 -5.32 9.07 8.71
CA LEU A 112 -5.02 8.94 7.27
C LEU A 112 -3.86 7.99 6.99
N ALA A 113 -2.90 7.93 7.91
CA ALA A 113 -1.73 7.07 7.83
C ALA A 113 -1.77 5.90 8.83
N ALA A 114 -2.97 5.52 9.27
CA ALA A 114 -3.20 4.48 10.26
C ALA A 114 -2.46 3.14 10.01
N PRO A 115 -2.42 2.59 8.77
CA PRO A 115 -1.64 1.38 8.49
C PRO A 115 -0.14 1.52 8.75
N MET A 116 0.38 2.75 8.83
CA MET A 116 1.80 3.08 9.00
C MET A 116 2.07 3.81 10.31
N LEU A 117 1.11 3.83 11.24
CA LEU A 117 1.17 4.62 12.47
C LEU A 117 2.43 4.35 13.31
N PHE A 118 3.02 3.15 13.23
CA PHE A 118 4.27 2.82 13.93
C PHE A 118 5.47 3.62 13.42
N ILE A 119 5.52 3.92 12.12
CA ILE A 119 6.58 4.72 11.50
C ILE A 119 6.53 6.14 12.06
N GLU A 120 5.34 6.72 12.05
CA GLU A 120 5.11 8.08 12.55
C GLU A 120 5.39 8.18 14.03
N LYS A 121 4.92 7.21 14.82
CA LYS A 121 5.18 7.15 16.25
C LYS A 121 6.69 7.06 16.55
N SER A 122 7.44 6.33 15.73
CA SER A 122 8.90 6.19 15.88
C SER A 122 9.65 7.49 15.63
N ILE A 123 9.05 8.43 14.90
CA ILE A 123 9.59 9.77 14.59
C ILE A 123 8.70 10.85 15.26
N HIS A 124 8.13 10.53 16.42
CA HIS A 124 7.36 11.43 17.29
C HIS A 124 6.22 12.21 16.60
N TYR A 125 5.57 11.60 15.61
CA TYR A 125 4.49 12.22 14.81
C TYR A 125 4.91 13.56 14.17
N SER A 126 6.20 13.72 13.85
CA SER A 126 6.72 14.88 13.12
C SER A 126 6.30 14.84 11.65
N VAL A 127 6.38 15.99 10.97
CA VAL A 127 6.16 16.09 9.52
C VAL A 127 7.05 15.12 8.75
N ALA A 128 8.32 14.98 9.16
CA ALA A 128 9.24 14.00 8.60
C ALA A 128 8.73 12.56 8.75
N GLY A 129 8.11 12.22 9.88
CA GLY A 129 7.50 10.91 10.11
C GLY A 129 6.43 10.56 9.07
N TYR A 130 5.54 11.50 8.77
CA TYR A 130 4.51 11.32 7.74
C TYR A 130 5.11 11.22 6.34
N ILE A 131 6.12 12.02 6.03
CA ILE A 131 6.83 11.93 4.74
C ILE A 131 7.45 10.55 4.56
N VAL A 132 8.13 10.04 5.60
CA VAL A 132 8.72 8.70 5.59
C VAL A 132 7.64 7.63 5.43
N ALA A 133 6.52 7.73 6.14
CA ALA A 133 5.40 6.81 6.01
C ALA A 133 4.89 6.76 4.56
N TRP A 134 4.57 7.90 3.96
CA TRP A 134 4.12 7.95 2.56
C TRP A 134 5.17 7.46 1.56
N PHE A 135 6.44 7.77 1.81
CA PHE A 135 7.54 7.25 0.99
C PHE A 135 7.61 5.73 1.01
N THR A 136 7.28 5.08 2.14
CA THR A 136 7.23 3.61 2.19
C THR A 136 6.20 3.02 1.23
N VAL A 137 5.02 3.65 1.07
CA VAL A 137 4.01 3.20 0.09
C VAL A 137 4.56 3.25 -1.32
N ILE A 138 5.29 4.32 -1.66
CA ILE A 138 5.96 4.47 -2.97
C ILE A 138 7.01 3.37 -3.16
N LEU A 139 7.83 3.13 -2.15
CA LEU A 139 8.89 2.13 -2.17
C LEU A 139 8.33 0.71 -2.34
N ILE A 140 7.29 0.35 -1.59
CA ILE A 140 6.62 -0.95 -1.69
C ILE A 140 5.99 -1.11 -3.07
N SER A 141 5.38 -0.05 -3.61
CA SER A 141 4.79 -0.08 -4.94
C SER A 141 5.84 -0.34 -6.02
N PHE A 142 7.00 0.33 -5.91
CA PHE A 142 8.15 0.07 -6.78
C PHE A 142 8.61 -1.39 -6.67
N LEU A 143 8.85 -1.89 -5.46
CA LEU A 143 9.38 -3.24 -5.22
C LEU A 143 8.42 -4.33 -5.72
N GLY A 144 7.11 -4.18 -5.48
CA GLY A 144 6.09 -5.12 -5.95
C GLY A 144 6.04 -5.22 -7.47
N TYR A 145 6.04 -4.09 -8.16
CA TYR A 145 6.07 -4.07 -9.63
C TYR A 145 7.41 -4.56 -10.19
N PHE A 146 8.53 -4.19 -9.56
CA PHE A 146 9.86 -4.61 -9.97
C PHE A 146 10.04 -6.13 -9.87
N ALA A 147 9.52 -6.74 -8.81
CA ALA A 147 9.48 -8.20 -8.67
C ALA A 147 8.72 -8.85 -9.84
N GLY A 148 7.55 -8.31 -10.21
CA GLY A 148 6.78 -8.76 -11.37
C GLY A 148 7.56 -8.61 -12.69
N TYR A 149 8.28 -7.50 -12.84
CA TYR A 149 9.14 -7.24 -14.00
C TYR A 149 10.27 -8.28 -14.13
N LYS A 150 10.88 -8.65 -12.99
CA LYS A 150 11.91 -9.71 -12.90
C LYS A 150 11.35 -11.13 -12.90
N LYS A 151 10.02 -11.30 -12.92
CA LYS A 151 9.32 -12.60 -12.77
C LYS A 151 9.70 -13.32 -11.46
N PHE A 152 9.95 -12.56 -10.41
CA PHE A 152 10.28 -13.07 -9.09
C PHE A 152 9.03 -13.20 -8.24
N ASP A 153 8.62 -14.45 -7.97
CA ASP A 153 7.49 -14.76 -7.09
C ASP A 153 8.00 -15.12 -5.68
N ILE A 154 7.66 -14.29 -4.69
CA ILE A 154 7.99 -14.52 -3.28
C ILE A 154 7.42 -15.85 -2.79
N THR A 155 6.26 -16.28 -3.29
CA THR A 155 5.62 -17.54 -2.89
C THR A 155 6.46 -18.74 -3.31
N GLU A 156 7.04 -18.70 -4.52
CA GLU A 156 7.95 -19.74 -4.99
C GLU A 156 9.25 -19.74 -4.22
N TYR A 157 9.79 -18.57 -3.92
CA TYR A 157 11.01 -18.41 -3.12
C TYR A 157 10.84 -19.01 -1.71
N VAL A 158 9.78 -18.63 -1.00
CA VAL A 158 9.47 -19.13 0.35
C VAL A 158 9.23 -20.63 0.34
N ARG A 159 8.51 -21.17 -0.66
CA ARG A 159 8.30 -22.63 -0.78
C ARG A 159 9.61 -23.38 -0.95
N LYS A 160 10.50 -22.90 -1.81
CA LYS A 160 11.83 -23.49 -2.00
C LYS A 160 12.64 -23.47 -0.70
N MET A 161 12.59 -22.36 0.05
CA MET A 161 13.25 -22.22 1.34
C MET A 161 12.71 -23.20 2.39
N LEU A 162 11.40 -23.45 2.38
CA LEU A 162 10.73 -24.42 3.25
C LEU A 162 10.81 -25.87 2.75
N GLY A 163 11.57 -26.15 1.68
CA GLY A 163 11.68 -27.50 1.10
C GLY A 163 10.40 -28.03 0.45
N LEU A 164 9.41 -27.16 0.23
CA LEU A 164 8.15 -27.53 -0.43
C LEU A 164 8.36 -27.60 -1.95
N GLN A 165 7.82 -28.65 -2.57
CA GLN A 165 7.94 -28.82 -4.02
C GLN A 165 7.39 -27.59 -4.77
N PRO A 166 8.09 -27.12 -5.82
CA PRO A 166 7.63 -26.01 -6.63
C PRO A 166 6.26 -26.35 -7.24
N ARG A 167 5.39 -25.35 -7.32
CA ARG A 167 4.05 -25.54 -7.89
C ARG A 167 4.22 -25.94 -9.36
N LYS A 168 3.78 -27.15 -9.74
CA LYS A 168 3.81 -27.56 -11.14
C LYS A 168 3.06 -26.52 -11.99
N PRO A 169 3.65 -26.00 -13.08
CA PRO A 169 2.98 -25.04 -13.94
C PRO A 169 1.68 -25.66 -14.45
N LYS A 170 0.55 -24.95 -14.27
CA LYS A 170 -0.73 -25.43 -14.83
C LYS A 170 -0.54 -25.61 -16.34
N PRO A 171 -0.94 -26.75 -16.92
CA PRO A 171 -0.82 -26.96 -18.36
C PRO A 171 -1.53 -25.81 -19.08
N LYS A 172 -0.88 -25.23 -20.09
CA LYS A 172 -1.51 -24.24 -20.97
C LYS A 172 -2.76 -24.92 -21.56
N ARG A 173 -3.94 -24.51 -21.11
CA ARG A 173 -5.21 -24.94 -21.69
C ARG A 173 -5.21 -24.40 -23.12
N ASN A 174 -4.87 -25.24 -24.10
CA ASN A 174 -5.00 -24.93 -25.52
C ASN A 174 -6.47 -24.57 -25.75
N ARG A 175 -6.78 -23.27 -25.78
CA ARG A 175 -8.05 -22.78 -26.32
C ARG A 175 -7.94 -22.83 -27.84
N ARG A 176 -7.81 -24.05 -28.38
CA ARG A 176 -8.27 -24.37 -29.73
C ARG A 176 -9.62 -25.03 -29.51
N PHE A 177 -10.64 -24.21 -29.34
CA PHE A 177 -12.00 -24.64 -29.63
C PHE A 177 -12.41 -23.86 -30.88
N PHE A 178 -12.94 -24.64 -31.82
CA PHE A 178 -13.34 -24.31 -33.18
C PHE A 178 -14.25 -23.08 -33.26
#